data_AF-A0A1H5ZV36-F1
#
_entry.id   AF-A0A1H5ZV36-F1
#
_cell.length_a   1.000
_cell.length_b   1.000
_cell.length_c   1.000
_cell.angle_alpha   90.00
_cell.angle_beta   90.00
_cell.angle_gamma   90.00
#
_symmetry.space_group_name_H-M   'P 1'
#
loop_
_entity.id
_entity.type
_entity.pdbx_description
1 polymer ?
#
loop_
_entity_poly.entity_id
_entity_poly.type
_entity_poly.pdbx_seq_one_letter_code
_entity_poly.pdbx_strand_id
1 'polypeptide(L)'
;MNAYGKIATGFVFAFGSFNVNGFDLLLDPVGWGLCVSGLDGLGRSMGEAAYRARSAAVLMVFVSIFELLGFFTRSDEDEGRISYVFGVLASVAAFVTVWMVAGAIVERLRPQGDLAGAALLDVLRWAVLGLGTLAVLAGSGYVVLGQVALIAWFAAIAALVIVLYAWARA
;
A
#
# COMPACT_ATOMS: atom_id res chain seq x y z
N MET A 1 17.16 10.44 3.66
CA MET A 1 15.75 10.14 3.99
C MET A 1 15.72 9.05 5.04
N ASN A 2 15.05 9.28 6.18
CA ASN A 2 14.93 8.25 7.23
C ASN A 2 13.94 7.15 6.81
N ALA A 3 13.85 6.10 7.64
CA ALA A 3 13.10 4.90 7.30
C ALA A 3 11.60 5.17 7.08
N TYR A 4 10.96 5.97 7.95
CA TYR A 4 9.55 6.34 7.80
C TYR A 4 9.30 7.18 6.54
N GLY A 5 10.18 8.11 6.21
CA GLY A 5 10.10 8.90 4.99
C GLY A 5 10.22 8.04 3.73
N LYS A 6 11.05 6.98 3.75
CA LYS A 6 11.12 6.00 2.64
C LYS A 6 9.81 5.26 2.43
N ILE A 7 9.19 4.79 3.51
CA ILE A 7 7.90 4.09 3.45
C ILE A 7 6.79 5.02 2.98
N ALA A 8 6.73 6.24 3.53
CA ALA A 8 5.74 7.25 3.14
C ALA A 8 5.83 7.58 1.65
N THR A 9 7.04 7.89 1.15
CA THR A 9 7.28 8.13 -0.28
C THR A 9 6.97 6.90 -1.12
N GLY A 10 7.25 5.70 -0.60
CA GLY A 10 6.90 4.45 -1.24
C GLY A 10 5.41 4.29 -1.47
N PHE A 11 4.58 4.56 -0.45
CA PHE A 11 3.13 4.57 -0.59
C PHE A 11 2.62 5.66 -1.53
N VAL A 12 3.24 6.84 -1.55
CA VAL A 12 2.89 7.89 -2.52
C VAL A 12 3.12 7.42 -3.95
N PHE A 13 4.21 6.71 -4.22
CA PHE A 13 4.45 6.18 -5.57
C PHE A 13 3.62 4.95 -5.91
N ALA A 14 3.26 4.12 -4.93
CA ALA A 14 2.45 2.92 -5.17
C ALA A 14 0.94 3.17 -5.27
N PHE A 15 0.45 4.30 -4.77
CA PHE A 15 -0.96 4.67 -4.86
C PHE A 15 -1.20 5.98 -5.62
N GLY A 16 -0.14 6.73 -5.89
CA GLY A 16 -0.20 7.93 -6.71
C GLY A 16 -0.25 7.56 -8.18
N SER A 17 -1.40 7.78 -8.80
CA SER A 17 -1.52 7.64 -10.26
C SER A 17 -0.83 8.82 -10.93
N PHE A 18 0.39 8.61 -11.40
CA PHE A 18 1.16 9.60 -12.15
C PHE A 18 0.94 9.37 -13.65
N ASN A 19 -0.17 9.91 -14.15
CA ASN A 19 -0.47 9.90 -15.57
C ASN A 19 0.21 11.07 -16.29
N VAL A 20 1.15 10.78 -17.18
CA VAL A 20 1.74 11.77 -18.10
C VAL A 20 1.40 11.36 -19.53
N ASN A 21 0.65 12.19 -20.24
CA ASN A 21 0.21 11.93 -21.63
C ASN A 21 -0.52 10.59 -21.82
N GLY A 22 -1.32 10.17 -20.84
CA GLY A 22 -2.06 8.89 -20.89
C GLY A 22 -1.20 7.65 -20.62
N PHE A 23 0.11 7.83 -20.35
CA PHE A 23 0.93 6.80 -19.76
C PHE A 23 0.81 6.90 -18.25
N ASP A 24 0.26 5.84 -17.65
CA ASP A 24 0.42 5.60 -16.23
C ASP A 24 1.90 5.26 -16.02
N LEU A 25 2.68 6.20 -15.49
CA LEU A 25 3.99 5.86 -14.95
C LEU A 25 3.69 5.05 -13.69
N LEU A 26 3.43 3.75 -13.87
CA LEU A 26 3.31 2.74 -12.82
C LEU A 26 4.63 2.71 -12.06
N LEU A 27 4.78 3.67 -11.15
CA LEU A 27 5.87 3.80 -10.20
C LEU A 27 5.68 2.83 -9.03
N ASP A 28 4.62 2.02 -9.05
CA ASP A 28 4.34 0.98 -8.08
C ASP A 28 5.53 0.10 -7.71
N PRO A 29 6.29 -0.52 -8.65
CA PRO A 29 7.44 -1.31 -8.26
C PRO A 29 8.54 -0.47 -7.59
N VAL A 30 8.67 0.80 -7.98
CA VAL A 30 9.58 1.76 -7.31
C VAL A 30 9.06 2.11 -5.91
N GLY A 31 7.76 2.32 -5.76
CA GLY A 31 7.09 2.62 -4.50
C GLY A 31 7.24 1.49 -3.50
N TRP A 32 6.93 0.25 -3.91
CA TRP A 32 7.14 -0.94 -3.09
C TRP A 32 8.62 -1.17 -2.78
N GLY A 33 9.52 -0.89 -3.73
CA GLY A 33 10.97 -0.93 -3.51
C GLY A 33 11.46 0.06 -2.44
N LEU A 34 10.90 1.28 -2.40
CA LEU A 34 11.17 2.25 -1.35
C LEU A 34 10.63 1.77 0.01
N CYS A 35 9.45 1.14 0.05
CA CYS A 35 8.93 0.51 1.26
C CYS A 35 9.88 -0.57 1.78
N VAL A 36 10.41 -1.44 0.92
CA VAL A 36 11.42 -2.44 1.28
C VAL A 36 12.67 -1.78 1.87
N SER A 37 13.22 -0.75 1.21
CA SER A 37 14.39 -0.02 1.72
C SER A 37 14.13 0.69 3.05
N GLY A 38 12.91 1.19 3.24
CA GLY A 38 12.46 1.80 4.49
C GLY A 38 12.38 0.78 5.63
N LEU A 39 11.74 -0.37 5.38
CA LEU A 39 11.66 -1.48 6.32
C LEU A 39 13.04 -2.04 6.70
N ASP A 40 13.96 -2.17 5.75
CA ASP A 40 15.35 -2.54 6.04
C ASP A 40 16.04 -1.51 6.94
N GLY A 41 15.75 -0.22 6.72
CA GLY A 41 16.25 0.89 7.54
C GLY A 41 15.68 0.95 8.96
N LEU A 42 14.54 0.30 9.22
CA LEU A 42 13.99 0.17 10.58
C LEU A 42 14.81 -0.81 11.44
N GLY A 43 15.70 -1.60 10.83
CA GLY A 43 16.70 -2.41 11.53
C GLY A 43 16.19 -3.77 11.99
N ARG A 44 17.13 -4.68 12.29
CA ARG A 44 16.89 -6.09 12.71
C ARG A 44 16.12 -6.24 14.03
N SER A 45 15.88 -5.15 14.77
CA SER A 45 15.21 -5.16 16.07
C SER A 45 13.68 -5.29 16.00
N MET A 46 13.08 -5.21 14.80
CA MET A 46 11.63 -5.35 14.63
C MET A 46 11.13 -6.80 14.59
N GLY A 47 12.00 -7.79 14.78
CA GLY A 47 11.60 -9.20 14.87
C GLY A 47 10.90 -9.73 13.60
N GLU A 48 9.93 -10.61 13.80
CA GLU A 48 9.25 -11.37 12.73
C GLU A 48 8.28 -10.53 11.88
N ALA A 49 7.64 -9.50 12.45
CA ALA A 49 6.65 -8.70 11.75
C ALA A 49 7.25 -7.83 10.63
N ALA A 50 8.41 -7.22 10.87
CA ALA A 50 9.11 -6.49 9.81
C ALA A 50 9.61 -7.39 8.68
N TYR A 51 10.02 -8.63 9.01
CA TYR A 51 10.40 -9.59 7.98
C TYR A 51 9.21 -9.95 7.08
N ARG A 52 8.03 -10.20 7.67
CA ARG A 52 6.79 -10.47 6.92
C ARG A 52 6.34 -9.26 6.10
N ALA A 53 6.40 -8.04 6.66
CA ALA A 53 6.09 -6.82 5.93
C ALA A 53 7.03 -6.61 4.74
N ARG A 54 8.33 -6.91 4.93
CA ARG A 54 9.33 -6.80 3.87
C ARG A 54 9.09 -7.83 2.77
N SER A 55 8.85 -9.08 3.11
CA SER A 55 8.60 -10.12 2.10
C SER A 55 7.33 -9.83 1.31
N ALA A 56 6.28 -9.32 1.95
CA ALA A 56 5.08 -8.84 1.27
C ALA A 56 5.37 -7.66 0.33
N ALA A 57 6.14 -6.66 0.77
CA ALA A 57 6.52 -5.54 -0.08
C ALA A 57 7.40 -5.98 -1.27
N VAL A 58 8.32 -6.93 -1.08
CA VAL A 58 9.09 -7.54 -2.18
C VAL A 58 8.18 -8.26 -3.15
N LEU A 59 7.22 -9.04 -2.67
CA LEU A 59 6.23 -9.70 -3.52
C LEU A 59 5.48 -8.68 -4.37
N MET A 60 5.07 -7.55 -3.78
CA MET A 60 4.38 -6.48 -4.50
C MET A 60 5.25 -5.84 -5.58
N VAL A 61 6.57 -5.70 -5.38
CA VAL A 61 7.48 -5.26 -6.46
C VAL A 61 7.34 -6.19 -7.67
N PHE A 62 7.36 -7.50 -7.45
CA PHE A 62 7.20 -8.48 -8.53
C PHE A 62 5.81 -8.42 -9.16
N VAL A 63 4.75 -8.37 -8.36
CA VAL A 63 3.37 -8.24 -8.86
C VAL A 63 3.23 -7.00 -9.75
N SER A 64 3.72 -5.85 -9.31
CA SER A 64 3.66 -4.61 -10.09
C SER A 64 4.54 -4.66 -11.34
N ILE A 65 5.68 -5.34 -11.33
CA ILE A 65 6.47 -5.59 -12.55
C ILE A 65 5.69 -6.49 -13.52
N PHE A 66 5.02 -7.54 -13.02
CA PHE A 66 4.20 -8.41 -13.86
C PHE A 66 3.00 -7.68 -14.45
N GLU A 67 2.35 -6.78 -13.71
CA GLU A 67 1.30 -5.90 -14.24
C GLU A 67 1.84 -4.99 -15.33
N LEU A 68 2.99 -4.35 -15.08
CA LEU A 68 3.65 -3.48 -16.04
C LEU A 68 4.03 -4.23 -17.34
N LEU A 69 4.63 -5.42 -17.22
CA LEU A 69 5.01 -6.24 -18.38
C LEU A 69 3.79 -6.83 -19.09
N GLY A 70 2.78 -7.28 -18.34
CA GLY A 70 1.54 -7.83 -18.85
C GLY A 70 0.76 -6.82 -19.70
N PHE A 71 0.80 -5.54 -19.32
CA PHE A 71 0.26 -4.43 -20.11
C PHE A 71 0.92 -4.31 -21.49
N PHE A 72 2.24 -4.51 -21.59
CA PHE A 72 2.95 -4.45 -22.88
C PHE A 72 2.69 -5.65 -23.80
N THR A 73 2.23 -6.78 -23.25
CA THR A 73 2.07 -8.04 -23.99
C THR A 73 0.62 -8.40 -24.33
N ARG A 74 -0.36 -7.57 -23.92
CA ARG A 74 -1.78 -7.88 -24.04
C ARG A 74 -2.33 -7.58 -25.45
N SER A 75 -3.13 -8.50 -25.97
CA SER A 75 -3.76 -8.50 -27.30
C SER A 75 -5.26 -8.74 -27.12
N ASP A 76 -6.07 -7.88 -27.74
CA ASP A 76 -7.47 -7.49 -27.46
C ASP A 76 -8.57 -8.57 -27.26
N GLU A 77 -8.35 -9.87 -27.45
CA GLU A 77 -9.48 -10.77 -27.78
C GLU A 77 -10.00 -11.71 -26.68
N ASP A 78 -9.36 -11.86 -25.51
CA ASP A 78 -9.88 -12.71 -24.40
C ASP A 78 -9.76 -12.07 -23.00
N GLU A 79 -9.65 -10.73 -22.96
CA GLU A 79 -8.94 -10.01 -21.90
C GLU A 79 -9.74 -9.67 -20.63
N GLY A 80 -11.06 -9.53 -20.71
CA GLY A 80 -11.84 -8.84 -19.67
C GLY A 80 -11.84 -9.52 -18.30
N ARG A 81 -12.00 -10.85 -18.25
CA ARG A 81 -12.22 -11.58 -16.98
C ARG A 81 -10.93 -11.88 -16.23
N ILE A 82 -9.88 -12.30 -16.93
CA ILE A 82 -8.58 -12.62 -16.34
C ILE A 82 -7.90 -11.32 -15.87
N SER A 83 -8.00 -10.24 -16.65
CA SER A 83 -7.49 -8.92 -16.25
C SER A 83 -8.16 -8.43 -14.96
N TYR A 84 -9.48 -8.54 -14.90
CA TYR A 84 -10.25 -8.13 -13.73
C TYR A 84 -9.88 -8.92 -12.46
N VAL A 85 -9.81 -10.25 -12.54
CA VAL A 85 -9.43 -11.09 -11.39
C VAL A 85 -8.02 -10.78 -10.91
N PHE A 86 -7.08 -10.58 -11.84
CA PHE A 86 -5.70 -10.23 -11.50
C PHE A 86 -5.61 -8.87 -10.81
N GLY A 87 -6.30 -7.84 -11.32
CA GLY A 87 -6.31 -6.52 -10.71
C GLY A 87 -6.96 -6.50 -9.31
N VAL A 88 -8.01 -7.30 -9.09
CA VAL A 88 -8.59 -7.48 -7.75
C VAL A 88 -7.60 -8.15 -6.81
N LEU A 89 -6.92 -9.21 -7.26
CA LEU A 89 -5.89 -9.90 -6.46
C LEU A 89 -4.73 -8.98 -6.10
N ALA A 90 -4.24 -8.18 -7.06
CA ALA A 90 -3.18 -7.20 -6.83
C ALA A 90 -3.62 -6.12 -5.82
N SER A 91 -4.85 -5.63 -5.92
CA SER A 91 -5.43 -4.68 -4.96
C SER A 91 -5.50 -5.25 -3.55
N VAL A 92 -5.99 -6.49 -3.40
CA VAL A 92 -6.03 -7.19 -2.11
C VAL A 92 -4.63 -7.40 -1.54
N ALA A 93 -3.67 -7.82 -2.38
CA ALA A 93 -2.29 -7.99 -1.98
C ALA A 93 -1.64 -6.67 -1.53
N ALA A 94 -1.94 -5.56 -2.20
CA ALA A 94 -1.51 -4.23 -1.80
C ALA A 94 -2.07 -3.85 -0.42
N PHE A 95 -3.35 -4.11 -0.14
CA PHE A 95 -3.96 -3.82 1.18
C PHE A 95 -3.33 -4.65 2.28
N VAL A 96 -3.11 -5.94 2.04
CA VAL A 96 -2.43 -6.84 2.98
C VAL A 96 -1.00 -6.35 3.23
N THR A 97 -0.32 -5.87 2.20
CA THR A 97 1.04 -5.33 2.32
C THR A 97 1.06 -4.06 3.16
N VAL A 98 0.18 -3.09 2.90
CA VAL A 98 0.04 -1.88 3.73
C VAL A 98 -0.28 -2.25 5.18
N TRP A 99 -1.17 -3.22 5.38
CA TRP A 99 -1.51 -3.75 6.70
C TRP A 99 -0.29 -4.28 7.45
N MET A 100 0.53 -5.11 6.80
CA MET A 100 1.73 -5.67 7.40
C MET A 100 2.77 -4.58 7.69
N VAL A 101 2.97 -3.63 6.78
CA VAL A 101 3.90 -2.49 6.97
C VAL A 101 3.49 -1.65 8.17
N ALA A 102 2.23 -1.22 8.24
CA ALA A 102 1.72 -0.45 9.37
C ALA A 102 1.80 -1.26 10.67
N GLY A 103 1.49 -2.56 10.64
CA GLY A 103 1.61 -3.45 11.80
C GLY A 103 3.04 -3.53 12.34
N ALA A 104 4.04 -3.69 11.47
CA ALA A 104 5.45 -3.71 11.87
C ALA A 104 5.88 -2.38 12.52
N ILE A 105 5.34 -1.25 12.06
CA ILE A 105 5.60 0.06 12.65
C ILE A 105 4.92 0.19 14.03
N VAL A 106 3.65 -0.22 14.17
CA VAL A 106 2.94 -0.25 15.47
C VAL A 106 3.72 -1.05 16.51
N GLU A 107 4.21 -2.23 16.13
CA GLU A 107 4.99 -3.10 17.03
C GLU A 107 6.30 -2.46 17.50
N ARG A 108 6.89 -1.56 16.70
CA ARG A 108 8.09 -0.83 17.10
C ARG A 108 7.78 0.38 17.99
N LEU A 109 6.64 1.02 17.82
CA LEU A 109 6.27 2.21 18.60
C LEU A 109 5.84 1.86 20.03
N ARG A 110 5.15 0.74 20.22
CA ARG A 110 4.66 0.32 21.56
C ARG A 110 5.80 0.20 22.60
N PRO A 111 6.94 -0.48 22.32
CA PRO A 111 8.07 -0.54 23.24
C PRO A 111 8.76 0.81 23.49
N GLN A 112 8.63 1.76 22.57
CA GLN A 112 9.22 3.10 22.69
C GLN A 112 8.39 4.04 23.58
N GLY A 113 7.24 3.59 24.07
CA GLY A 113 6.33 4.38 24.91
C GLY A 113 5.36 5.28 24.14
N ASP A 114 5.40 5.29 22.81
CA ASP A 114 4.48 6.06 21.98
C ASP A 114 3.17 5.29 21.73
N LEU A 115 2.34 5.21 22.78
CA LEU A 115 1.06 4.52 22.73
C LEU A 115 0.03 5.26 21.87
N ALA A 116 0.07 6.59 21.86
CA ALA A 116 -0.85 7.41 21.07
C ALA A 116 -0.58 7.25 19.57
N GLY A 117 0.69 7.30 19.16
CA GLY A 117 1.10 7.06 17.78
C GLY A 117 0.78 5.64 17.32
N ALA A 118 1.06 4.63 18.17
CA ALA A 118 0.70 3.25 17.89
C ALA A 118 -0.81 3.05 17.70
N ALA A 119 -1.65 3.67 18.54
CA ALA A 119 -3.11 3.59 18.44
C ALA A 119 -3.63 4.26 17.16
N LEU A 120 -3.13 5.46 16.84
CA LEU A 120 -3.48 6.17 15.61
C LEU A 120 -3.16 5.33 14.37
N LEU A 121 -1.96 4.75 14.32
CA LEU A 121 -1.54 3.92 13.19
C LEU A 121 -2.35 2.63 13.10
N ASP A 122 -2.72 2.02 14.23
CA ASP A 122 -3.58 0.84 14.24
C ASP A 122 -5.00 1.16 13.72
N VAL A 123 -5.56 2.31 14.09
CA VAL A 123 -6.84 2.79 13.56
C VAL A 123 -6.75 3.05 12.06
N LEU A 124 -5.71 3.74 11.59
CA LEU A 124 -5.49 4.00 10.16
C LEU A 124 -5.30 2.71 9.38
N ARG A 125 -4.58 1.74 9.95
CA ARG A 125 -4.38 0.42 9.38
C ARG A 125 -5.72 -0.31 9.16
N TRP A 126 -6.61 -0.31 10.15
CA TRP A 126 -7.98 -0.84 10.03
C TRP A 126 -8.85 -0.05 9.05
N ALA A 127 -8.75 1.28 9.06
CA ALA A 127 -9.49 2.13 8.14
C ALA A 127 -9.12 1.84 6.67
N VAL A 128 -7.82 1.75 6.36
CA VAL A 128 -7.35 1.45 5.00
C VAL A 128 -7.85 0.07 4.54
N LEU A 129 -7.75 -0.96 5.38
CA LEU A 129 -8.21 -2.31 5.03
C LEU A 129 -9.73 -2.36 4.88
N GLY A 130 -10.49 -1.80 5.83
CA GLY A 130 -11.96 -1.83 5.81
C GLY A 130 -12.53 -1.04 4.65
N LEU A 131 -12.07 0.19 4.45
CA LEU A 131 -12.53 1.05 3.36
C LEU A 131 -12.06 0.54 2.00
N GLY A 132 -10.84 -0.01 1.90
CA GLY A 132 -10.35 -0.64 0.68
C GLY A 132 -11.16 -1.86 0.28
N THR A 133 -11.51 -2.71 1.26
CA THR A 133 -12.42 -3.85 1.04
C THR A 133 -13.79 -3.38 0.54
N LEU A 134 -14.36 -2.36 1.17
CA LEU A 134 -15.64 -1.77 0.75
C LEU A 134 -15.56 -1.15 -0.65
N ALA A 135 -14.43 -0.51 -1.01
CA ALA A 135 -14.22 0.07 -2.33
C ALA A 135 -14.15 -1.02 -3.41
N VAL A 136 -13.47 -2.15 -3.16
CA VAL A 136 -13.46 -3.31 -4.08
C VAL A 136 -14.87 -3.90 -4.25
N LEU A 137 -15.63 -4.04 -3.17
CA LEU A 137 -17.01 -4.52 -3.22
C LEU A 137 -17.95 -3.54 -3.96
N ALA A 138 -17.75 -2.23 -3.78
CA ALA A 138 -18.50 -1.20 -4.50
C ALA A 138 -18.17 -1.20 -6.01
N GLY A 139 -16.90 -1.29 -6.39
CA GLY A 139 -16.45 -1.37 -7.79
C GLY A 139 -16.93 -2.63 -8.52
N SER A 140 -17.23 -3.69 -7.77
CA SER A 140 -17.82 -4.94 -8.27
C SER A 140 -19.35 -4.96 -8.28
N GLY A 141 -20.00 -3.85 -7.92
CA GLY A 141 -21.46 -3.69 -7.93
C GLY A 141 -22.20 -4.29 -6.74
N TYR A 142 -21.49 -4.74 -5.70
CA TYR A 142 -22.10 -5.38 -4.53
C TYR A 142 -22.55 -4.39 -3.44
N VAL A 143 -22.18 -3.11 -3.53
CA VAL A 143 -22.49 -2.10 -2.50
C VAL A 143 -22.90 -0.76 -3.13
N VAL A 144 -24.01 -0.18 -2.65
CA VAL A 144 -24.54 1.13 -3.09
C VAL A 144 -23.66 2.32 -2.65
N LEU A 145 -22.60 2.06 -1.87
CA LEU A 145 -21.68 3.10 -1.38
C LEU A 145 -20.96 3.86 -2.51
N GLY A 146 -20.85 3.27 -3.71
CA GLY A 146 -20.31 3.94 -4.90
C GLY A 146 -18.94 4.60 -4.68
N GLN A 147 -18.78 5.82 -5.22
CA GLN A 147 -17.54 6.61 -5.13
C GLN A 147 -17.15 7.03 -3.71
N VAL A 148 -18.09 7.03 -2.76
CA VAL A 148 -17.84 7.50 -1.39
C VAL A 148 -16.84 6.59 -0.66
N ALA A 149 -16.97 5.27 -0.81
CA ALA A 149 -16.03 4.32 -0.21
C ALA A 149 -14.61 4.50 -0.77
N LEU A 150 -14.50 4.76 -2.07
CA LEU A 150 -13.23 4.99 -2.75
C LEU A 150 -12.56 6.29 -2.27
N ILE A 151 -13.31 7.39 -2.16
CA ILE A 151 -12.81 8.66 -1.63
C ILE A 151 -12.34 8.50 -0.17
N ALA A 152 -13.15 7.85 0.67
CA ALA A 152 -12.81 7.62 2.07
C ALA A 152 -11.54 6.75 2.20
N TRP A 153 -11.40 5.73 1.36
CA TRP A 153 -10.20 4.90 1.31
C TRP A 153 -8.95 5.72 0.92
N PHE A 154 -9.03 6.54 -0.12
CA PHE A 154 -7.93 7.43 -0.49
C PHE A 154 -7.56 8.41 0.63
N ALA A 155 -8.55 8.97 1.33
CA ALA A 155 -8.32 9.84 2.47
C ALA A 155 -7.61 9.11 3.62
N ALA A 156 -7.94 7.84 3.87
CA ALA A 156 -7.26 7.02 4.88
C ALA A 156 -5.79 6.75 4.52
N ILE A 157 -5.49 6.46 3.24
CA ILE A 157 -4.11 6.33 2.76
C ILE A 157 -3.35 7.64 2.89
N ALA A 158 -3.95 8.77 2.48
CA ALA A 158 -3.32 10.07 2.61
C ALA A 158 -3.01 10.41 4.07
N ALA A 159 -3.95 10.15 4.99
CA ALA A 159 -3.73 10.33 6.42
C ALA A 159 -2.58 9.44 6.94
N LEU A 160 -2.52 8.18 6.52
CA LEU A 160 -1.41 7.27 6.86
C LEU A 160 -0.07 7.83 6.39
N VAL A 161 0.02 8.28 5.13
CA VAL A 161 1.24 8.88 4.56
C VAL A 161 1.66 10.15 5.32
N ILE A 162 0.72 11.03 5.65
CA ILE A 162 0.98 12.27 6.40
C ILE A 162 1.55 11.94 7.78
N VAL A 163 0.96 10.99 8.50
CA VAL A 163 1.45 10.54 9.82
C VAL A 163 2.87 10.00 9.71
N LEU A 164 3.15 9.16 8.70
CA LEU A 164 4.50 8.63 8.48
C LEU A 164 5.52 9.73 8.17
N TYR A 165 5.14 10.77 7.40
CA TYR A 165 6.01 11.93 7.16
C TYR A 165 6.20 12.79 8.40
N ALA A 166 5.19 12.94 9.25
CA ALA A 166 5.33 13.69 10.50
C ALA A 166 6.41 13.04 11.39
N TRP A 167 6.39 11.71 11.50
CA TRP A 167 7.45 10.96 12.20
C TRP A 167 8.77 10.90 11.42
N ALA A 168 8.73 11.11 10.12
CA ALA A 168 9.96 11.25 9.35
C ALA A 168 10.73 12.54 9.70
N ARG A 169 10.05 13.55 10.25
CA ARG A 169 10.63 14.86 10.59
C ARG A 169 10.92 15.05 12.08
N ALA A 170 10.32 14.22 12.94
CA ALA A 170 10.61 14.14 14.37
C ALA A 170 11.95 13.41 14.60
#